data_AF-A0A6A5GTE6-F1
#
_entry.id   AF-A0A6A5GTE6-F1
#
_cell.length_a   1.000
_cell.length_b   1.000
_cell.length_c   1.000
_cell.angle_alpha   90.00
_cell.angle_beta   90.00
_cell.angle_gamma   90.00
#
_symmetry.space_group_name_H-M   'P 1'
#
loop_
_entity.id
_entity.type
_entity.pdbx_description
1 polymer ?
#
loop_
_entity_poly.entity_id
_entity_poly.type
_entity_poly.pdbx_seq_one_letter_code
_entity_poly.pdbx_strand_id
1 'polypeptide(L)'
;MLEEFIFGIKEEQDVEKNTEIETKPKEVIDQRMTLFANHSFQVSQGNCVRFPSNQFGYGLSNYSPYFLQDFTQVLNRYMQLEAYCDAVDDLSGPLPKSGKAPNEPDLFQALFFPKSIAPRTPMKPVASTQMTEQTLSAMWFRLVAHYFEWLAGISELQYLNDQDKLRLAVCQLCKVICFSVVYANYGSKKDGNQDLLFFGSGFYWDPARGNDQLMNDYCQEMKRIINQVIRPVEKVSMTKEEFVLVKLILLFDCTNLMGMSYEGLEFTRSMCNKYRMTLLNYVTYGMEEISDSEGWSEDEIKIQTIERMRNLLDLPIGVEKLGKLDDDSLAEMVQSNYGGMRGTLQQQIHTESKKMRNH
;
A
#
# COMPACT_ATOMS: atom_id res chain seq x y z
N MET A 1 -4.14 -78.45 -45.65
CA MET A 1 -3.54 -77.76 -44.48
C MET A 1 -3.57 -76.29 -44.86
N LEU A 2 -4.54 -75.47 -44.40
CA LEU A 2 -4.81 -75.15 -42.98
C LEU A 2 -3.47 -74.79 -42.30
N GLU A 3 -3.11 -73.56 -42.00
CA GLU A 3 -3.78 -72.24 -42.14
C GLU A 3 -2.78 -71.24 -42.81
N GLU A 4 -3.12 -70.02 -43.26
CA GLU A 4 -4.36 -69.24 -43.13
C GLU A 4 -4.70 -68.43 -44.44
N PHE A 5 -5.12 -67.17 -44.30
CA PHE A 5 -5.59 -66.19 -45.29
C PHE A 5 -4.63 -64.98 -45.38
N ILE A 6 -4.62 -64.06 -46.36
CA ILE A 6 -4.92 -64.00 -47.81
C ILE A 6 -4.88 -62.49 -48.17
N PHE A 7 -4.01 -62.09 -49.11
CA PHE A 7 -4.00 -60.84 -49.92
C PHE A 7 -3.95 -59.46 -49.19
N GLY A 8 -3.30 -58.40 -49.70
CA GLY A 8 -2.93 -58.03 -51.08
C GLY A 8 -3.90 -56.92 -51.59
N ILE A 9 -3.52 -55.85 -52.30
CA ILE A 9 -2.33 -55.45 -53.09
C ILE A 9 -2.17 -53.91 -53.04
N LYS A 10 -1.03 -53.38 -53.51
CA LYS A 10 -0.67 -51.95 -53.73
C LYS A 10 -1.73 -51.11 -54.48
N GLU A 11 -1.72 -49.78 -54.29
CA GLU A 11 -1.29 -48.80 -55.32
C GLU A 11 -1.19 -47.35 -54.77
N GLU A 12 -0.45 -46.50 -55.50
CA GLU A 12 -0.10 -45.11 -55.13
C GLU A 12 -1.09 -44.10 -55.73
N GLN A 13 -1.34 -42.97 -55.04
CA GLN A 13 -1.33 -41.63 -55.65
C GLN A 13 -1.34 -40.50 -54.61
N ASP A 14 -0.57 -39.44 -54.90
CA ASP A 14 -0.42 -38.24 -54.08
C ASP A 14 -1.67 -37.35 -54.02
N VAL A 15 -1.78 -36.51 -52.97
CA VAL A 15 -1.71 -35.03 -53.07
C VAL A 15 -2.00 -34.37 -51.70
N GLU A 16 -1.03 -33.57 -51.25
CA GLU A 16 -1.10 -32.42 -50.33
C GLU A 16 -2.05 -32.44 -49.11
N LYS A 17 -1.44 -32.37 -47.92
CA LYS A 17 -1.51 -31.16 -47.07
C LYS A 17 -0.49 -31.17 -45.94
N ASN A 18 0.40 -30.17 -45.93
CA ASN A 18 1.20 -29.85 -44.75
C ASN A 18 0.24 -29.48 -43.60
N THR A 19 0.39 -30.14 -42.45
CA THR A 19 -0.10 -29.62 -41.18
C THR A 19 0.98 -29.80 -40.15
N GLU A 20 1.63 -28.70 -39.78
CA GLU A 20 2.61 -28.66 -38.70
C GLU A 20 1.92 -29.04 -37.39
N ILE A 21 2.52 -29.96 -36.63
CA ILE A 21 2.03 -30.28 -35.28
C ILE A 21 2.55 -29.20 -34.33
N GLU A 22 1.77 -28.12 -34.19
CA GLU A 22 1.96 -27.16 -33.11
C GLU A 22 1.83 -27.86 -31.75
N THR A 23 2.96 -28.10 -31.09
CA THR A 23 2.97 -28.50 -29.68
C THR A 23 2.58 -27.30 -28.82
N LYS A 24 1.27 -27.16 -28.55
CA LYS A 24 0.76 -26.17 -27.59
C LYS A 24 1.47 -26.32 -26.24
N PRO A 25 2.03 -25.26 -25.65
CA PRO A 25 2.50 -25.31 -24.27
C PRO A 25 1.30 -25.53 -23.35
N LYS A 26 1.45 -26.45 -22.39
CA LYS A 26 0.42 -26.65 -21.35
C LYS A 26 0.36 -25.40 -20.47
N GLU A 27 -0.79 -24.74 -20.47
CA GLU A 27 -1.15 -23.75 -19.47
C GLU A 27 -1.13 -24.38 -18.08
N VAL A 28 -0.02 -24.20 -17.35
CA VAL A 28 0.00 -24.35 -15.89
C VAL A 28 -0.57 -23.05 -15.31
N ILE A 29 -1.86 -22.82 -15.55
CA ILE A 29 -2.62 -21.81 -14.79
C ILE A 29 -2.63 -22.30 -13.34
N ASP A 30 -2.05 -21.47 -12.47
CA ASP A 30 -1.72 -21.84 -11.10
C ASP A 30 -2.96 -22.35 -10.34
N GLN A 31 -2.97 -23.63 -9.99
CA GLN A 31 -4.06 -24.28 -9.25
C GLN A 31 -4.25 -23.69 -7.85
N ARG A 32 -3.27 -22.92 -7.34
CA ARG A 32 -3.44 -22.10 -6.14
C ARG A 32 -4.39 -20.94 -6.41
N MET A 33 -4.23 -20.21 -7.53
CA MET A 33 -5.08 -19.07 -7.91
C MET A 33 -6.58 -19.41 -7.94
N THR A 34 -6.94 -20.62 -8.36
CA THR A 34 -8.34 -21.10 -8.40
C THR A 34 -8.91 -21.47 -7.02
N LEU A 35 -8.08 -21.76 -6.02
CA LEU A 35 -8.54 -21.98 -4.64
C LEU A 35 -8.92 -20.66 -3.94
N PHE A 36 -8.18 -19.57 -4.16
CA PHE A 36 -8.52 -18.26 -3.58
C PHE A 36 -9.90 -17.74 -4.05
N ALA A 37 -10.24 -17.97 -5.32
CA ALA A 37 -11.52 -17.54 -5.89
C ALA A 37 -12.74 -18.15 -5.16
N ASN A 38 -12.66 -19.42 -4.76
CA ASN A 38 -13.78 -20.11 -4.11
C ASN A 38 -13.97 -19.73 -2.63
N HIS A 39 -12.90 -19.33 -1.93
CA HIS A 39 -13.00 -18.87 -0.53
C HIS A 39 -13.66 -17.48 -0.44
N SER A 40 -13.56 -16.66 -1.49
CA SER A 40 -14.14 -15.30 -1.56
C SER A 40 -15.67 -15.25 -1.42
N PHE A 41 -16.38 -16.33 -1.78
CA PHE A 41 -17.84 -16.37 -1.81
C PHE A 41 -18.49 -16.56 -0.43
N GLN A 42 -17.72 -17.02 0.56
CA GLN A 42 -18.23 -17.24 1.92
C GLN A 42 -18.01 -16.02 2.84
N VAL A 43 -16.93 -15.25 2.63
CA VAL A 43 -16.61 -14.05 3.41
C VAL A 43 -17.49 -12.85 3.02
N SER A 44 -17.97 -12.81 1.77
CA SER A 44 -18.69 -11.67 1.20
C SER A 44 -20.15 -11.47 1.65
N GLN A 45 -20.72 -12.37 2.47
CA GLN A 45 -22.13 -12.29 2.88
C GLN A 45 -22.43 -11.24 3.99
N GLY A 46 -21.40 -10.57 4.52
CA GLY A 46 -21.56 -9.49 5.52
C GLY A 46 -21.36 -8.09 4.94
N ASN A 47 -22.46 -7.38 4.64
CA ASN A 47 -22.42 -5.98 4.17
C ASN A 47 -21.69 -5.02 5.14
N CYS A 48 -21.49 -5.38 6.41
CA CYS A 48 -20.82 -4.57 7.42
C CYS A 48 -19.28 -4.50 7.29
N VAL A 49 -18.65 -5.38 6.51
CA VAL A 49 -17.18 -5.47 6.39
C VAL A 49 -16.65 -4.80 5.11
N ARG A 50 -17.54 -4.50 4.14
CA ARG A 50 -17.15 -3.95 2.84
C ARG A 50 -16.88 -2.44 2.94
N PHE A 51 -15.74 -2.01 2.39
CA PHE A 51 -15.40 -0.58 2.30
C PHE A 51 -16.39 0.17 1.37
N PRO A 52 -16.88 1.38 1.72
CA PRO A 52 -17.87 2.09 0.94
C PRO A 52 -17.24 2.86 -0.23
N SER A 53 -16.53 2.15 -1.11
CA SER A 53 -15.77 2.68 -2.25
C SER A 53 -16.54 3.73 -3.09
N ASN A 54 -17.87 3.57 -3.22
CA ASN A 54 -18.75 4.51 -3.92
C ASN A 54 -18.68 5.96 -3.40
N GLN A 55 -18.32 6.17 -2.12
CA GLN A 55 -18.15 7.51 -1.52
C GLN A 55 -16.87 8.22 -2.01
N PHE A 56 -15.91 7.47 -2.56
CA PHE A 56 -14.59 7.96 -2.95
C PHE A 56 -14.36 7.87 -4.48
N GLY A 57 -15.41 8.07 -5.27
CA GLY A 57 -15.30 8.19 -6.73
C GLY A 57 -15.47 6.90 -7.54
N TYR A 58 -15.79 5.76 -6.91
CA TYR A 58 -16.20 4.55 -7.64
C TYR A 58 -17.59 4.67 -8.29
N GLY A 59 -18.37 5.69 -7.94
CA GLY A 59 -19.61 6.02 -8.64
C GLY A 59 -19.33 6.61 -10.03
N LEU A 60 -19.36 5.77 -11.08
CA LEU A 60 -19.38 6.13 -12.51
C LEU A 60 -18.56 7.38 -12.86
N SER A 61 -17.24 7.32 -12.68
CA SER A 61 -16.34 8.23 -13.38
C SER A 61 -16.44 7.98 -14.88
N ASN A 62 -17.27 8.76 -15.57
CA ASN A 62 -17.29 8.84 -17.04
C ASN A 62 -15.97 9.39 -17.62
N TYR A 63 -15.05 9.83 -16.75
CA TYR A 63 -13.73 10.32 -17.10
C TYR A 63 -12.68 9.24 -16.92
N SER A 64 -11.83 9.10 -17.93
CA SER A 64 -10.64 8.24 -17.92
C SER A 64 -9.74 8.52 -16.70
N PRO A 65 -9.14 7.50 -16.05
CA PRO A 65 -8.22 7.71 -14.93
C PRO A 65 -7.01 8.57 -15.32
N TYR A 66 -6.65 8.54 -16.60
CA TYR A 66 -5.56 9.27 -17.25
C TYR A 66 -5.85 10.76 -17.47
N PHE A 67 -7.08 11.23 -17.22
CA PHE A 67 -7.40 12.65 -17.36
C PHE A 67 -6.94 13.44 -16.11
N LEU A 68 -6.30 14.59 -16.35
CA LEU A 68 -5.95 15.55 -15.30
C LEU A 68 -7.23 16.22 -14.79
N GLN A 69 -7.75 15.72 -13.67
CA GLN A 69 -8.80 16.38 -12.91
C GLN A 69 -8.24 17.63 -12.22
N ASP A 70 -9.10 18.61 -11.97
CA ASP A 70 -8.80 19.77 -11.11
C ASP A 70 -8.14 19.31 -9.81
N PHE A 71 -6.98 19.89 -9.50
CA PHE A 71 -6.15 19.47 -8.37
C PHE A 71 -6.92 19.61 -7.04
N THR A 72 -7.81 20.59 -6.94
CA THR A 72 -8.68 20.83 -5.78
C THR A 72 -9.64 19.66 -5.56
N GLN A 73 -10.21 19.11 -6.63
CA GLN A 73 -11.14 17.97 -6.55
C GLN A 73 -10.43 16.66 -6.21
N VAL A 74 -9.24 16.44 -6.80
CA VAL A 74 -8.37 15.31 -6.46
C VAL A 74 -7.99 15.37 -4.97
N LEU A 75 -7.49 16.52 -4.54
CA LEU A 75 -7.05 16.75 -3.16
C LEU A 75 -8.20 16.59 -2.16
N ASN A 76 -9.36 17.19 -2.41
CA ASN A 76 -10.53 17.07 -1.54
C ASN A 76 -10.98 15.61 -1.35
N ARG A 77 -10.98 14.80 -2.43
CA ARG A 77 -11.31 13.36 -2.35
C ARG A 77 -10.36 12.62 -1.42
N TYR A 78 -9.05 12.83 -1.59
CA TYR A 78 -8.05 12.10 -0.81
C TYR A 78 -7.90 12.61 0.63
N MET A 79 -8.15 13.90 0.88
CA MET A 79 -8.26 14.46 2.23
C MET A 79 -9.46 13.90 2.99
N GLN A 80 -10.61 13.70 2.32
CA GLN A 80 -11.77 13.00 2.87
C GLN A 80 -11.46 11.50 3.13
N LEU A 81 -10.70 10.85 2.25
CA LEU A 81 -10.29 9.46 2.42
C LEU A 81 -9.41 9.25 3.66
N GLU A 82 -8.38 10.08 3.87
CA GLU A 82 -7.58 10.03 5.11
C GLU A 82 -8.47 10.25 6.35
N ALA A 83 -9.33 11.26 6.31
CA ALA A 83 -10.23 11.56 7.42
C ALA A 83 -11.21 10.41 7.73
N TYR A 84 -11.62 9.64 6.71
CA TYR A 84 -12.47 8.46 6.87
C TYR A 84 -11.71 7.26 7.46
N CYS A 85 -10.48 7.00 7.02
CA CYS A 85 -9.64 5.91 7.54
C CYS A 85 -9.15 6.18 8.98
N ASP A 86 -9.08 7.46 9.37
CA ASP A 86 -8.79 7.93 10.72
C ASP A 86 -10.02 8.01 11.65
N ALA A 87 -11.25 7.87 11.11
CA ALA A 87 -12.46 7.93 11.91
C ALA A 87 -12.61 6.66 12.77
N VAL A 88 -13.12 6.81 14.00
CA VAL A 88 -13.50 5.66 14.84
C VAL A 88 -14.67 4.93 14.16
N ASP A 89 -14.70 3.60 14.20
CA ASP A 89 -15.92 2.87 13.88
C ASP A 89 -17.04 3.26 14.88
N ASP A 90 -18.28 3.38 14.39
CA ASP A 90 -19.43 3.62 15.25
C ASP A 90 -19.76 2.33 16.04
N LEU A 91 -19.14 2.21 17.22
CA LEU A 91 -19.29 1.09 18.14
C LEU A 91 -20.67 1.03 18.83
N SER A 92 -21.65 1.84 18.41
CA SER A 92 -23.05 1.69 18.82
C SER A 92 -23.73 0.45 18.22
N GLY A 93 -23.21 -0.07 17.10
CA GLY A 93 -23.58 -1.38 16.57
C GLY A 93 -22.97 -2.53 17.40
N PRO A 94 -23.60 -3.71 17.45
CA PRO A 94 -22.97 -4.87 18.07
C PRO A 94 -21.65 -5.17 17.34
N LEU A 95 -20.55 -5.18 18.10
CA LEU A 95 -19.26 -5.72 17.65
C LEU A 95 -19.51 -7.05 16.91
N PRO A 96 -18.86 -7.31 15.76
CA PRO A 96 -18.93 -8.61 15.11
C PRO A 96 -18.68 -9.67 16.18
N LYS A 97 -19.67 -10.55 16.40
CA LYS A 97 -19.56 -11.56 17.46
C LYS A 97 -18.23 -12.28 17.25
N SER A 98 -17.48 -12.48 18.33
CA SER A 98 -16.33 -13.37 18.35
C SER A 98 -16.78 -14.84 18.26
N GLY A 99 -17.50 -15.16 17.19
CA GLY A 99 -17.38 -16.46 16.56
C GLY A 99 -15.99 -16.48 15.95
N LYS A 100 -15.22 -17.52 16.28
CA LYS A 100 -13.90 -17.75 15.70
C LYS A 100 -14.01 -17.63 14.17
N ALA A 101 -13.40 -16.61 13.57
CA ALA A 101 -13.11 -16.65 12.15
C ALA A 101 -12.34 -17.96 11.91
N PRO A 102 -12.77 -18.86 11.00
CA PRO A 102 -12.28 -20.24 11.00
C PRO A 102 -10.77 -20.34 10.79
N ASN A 103 -10.20 -19.35 10.08
CA ASN A 103 -8.78 -19.17 9.83
C ASN A 103 -8.41 -17.70 10.07
N GLU A 104 -7.12 -17.47 10.31
CA GLU A 104 -6.49 -16.15 10.26
C GLU A 104 -6.64 -15.54 8.85
N PRO A 105 -6.84 -14.21 8.70
CA PRO A 105 -7.02 -13.60 7.38
C PRO A 105 -5.80 -13.82 6.49
N ASP A 106 -6.04 -14.09 5.21
CA ASP A 106 -5.01 -14.03 4.17
C ASP A 106 -4.91 -12.64 3.55
N LEU A 107 -3.88 -12.42 2.73
CA LEU A 107 -3.60 -11.17 2.03
C LEU A 107 -4.74 -10.71 1.11
N PHE A 108 -5.46 -11.63 0.47
CA PHE A 108 -6.59 -11.28 -0.38
C PHE A 108 -7.76 -10.79 0.48
N GLN A 109 -8.11 -11.53 1.52
CA GLN A 109 -9.11 -11.10 2.50
C GLN A 109 -8.74 -9.77 3.15
N ALA A 110 -7.47 -9.55 3.48
CA ALA A 110 -6.97 -8.31 4.05
C ALA A 110 -7.13 -7.10 3.10
N LEU A 111 -6.79 -7.28 1.81
CA LEU A 111 -6.89 -6.24 0.79
C LEU A 111 -8.34 -5.84 0.48
N PHE A 112 -9.27 -6.80 0.43
CA PHE A 112 -10.67 -6.55 0.05
C PHE A 112 -11.62 -6.33 1.25
N PHE A 113 -11.24 -6.80 2.45
CA PHE A 113 -12.04 -6.72 3.68
C PHE A 113 -11.16 -6.29 4.90
N PRO A 114 -10.52 -5.11 4.85
CA PRO A 114 -9.54 -4.69 5.86
C PRO A 114 -10.07 -4.61 7.29
N LYS A 115 -11.37 -4.34 7.47
CA LYS A 115 -12.06 -4.40 8.78
C LYS A 115 -12.04 -5.78 9.45
N SER A 116 -11.73 -6.85 8.71
CA SER A 116 -11.56 -8.19 9.29
C SER A 116 -10.22 -8.38 10.01
N ILE A 117 -9.27 -7.45 9.84
CA ILE A 117 -7.92 -7.49 10.43
C ILE A 117 -7.90 -6.74 11.77
N ALA A 118 -8.41 -5.51 11.79
CA ALA A 118 -8.43 -4.64 12.97
C ALA A 118 -9.62 -3.64 12.89
N PRO A 119 -10.18 -3.23 14.05
CA PRO A 119 -11.18 -2.15 14.10
C PRO A 119 -10.54 -0.79 13.81
N ARG A 120 -11.34 0.20 13.39
CA ARG A 120 -10.82 1.56 13.25
C ARG A 120 -10.64 2.27 14.58
N THR A 121 -9.40 2.68 14.80
CA THR A 121 -8.96 3.57 15.87
C THR A 121 -8.26 4.79 15.26
N PRO A 122 -8.32 5.99 15.86
CA PRO A 122 -7.73 7.19 15.24
C PRO A 122 -6.22 7.08 15.13
N MET A 123 -5.66 7.32 13.94
CA MET A 123 -4.20 7.25 13.72
C MET A 123 -3.41 8.40 14.36
N LYS A 124 -4.08 9.29 15.11
CA LYS A 124 -3.45 10.41 15.81
C LYS A 124 -2.32 9.93 16.73
N PRO A 125 -1.18 10.63 16.77
CA PRO A 125 -0.02 10.26 17.58
C PRO A 125 -0.26 10.66 19.05
N VAL A 126 -0.97 9.79 19.77
CA VAL A 126 -1.23 9.91 21.21
C VAL A 126 -0.35 8.88 21.93
N ALA A 127 0.26 9.25 23.05
CA ALA A 127 1.04 8.33 23.88
C ALA A 127 0.13 7.60 24.88
N SER A 128 -0.62 6.58 24.44
CA SER A 128 -1.51 5.80 25.33
C SER A 128 -0.97 4.40 25.64
N THR A 129 -0.34 3.75 24.66
CA THR A 129 0.05 2.34 24.71
C THR A 129 1.52 2.21 24.38
N GLN A 130 2.34 1.93 25.40
CA GLN A 130 3.76 1.66 25.21
C GLN A 130 3.94 0.42 24.33
N MET A 131 4.81 0.52 23.33
CA MET A 131 5.23 -0.61 22.51
C MET A 131 5.99 -1.61 23.36
N THR A 132 5.57 -2.88 23.31
CA THR A 132 6.23 -4.04 23.89
C THR A 132 6.08 -5.23 22.93
N GLU A 133 6.76 -6.33 23.21
CA GLU A 133 6.53 -7.61 22.52
C GLU A 133 5.02 -7.92 22.36
N GLN A 134 4.23 -7.75 23.43
CA GLN A 134 2.81 -8.13 23.45
C GLN A 134 1.91 -7.18 22.65
N THR A 135 2.34 -5.95 22.37
CA THR A 135 1.55 -4.97 21.61
C THR A 135 1.96 -4.86 20.14
N LEU A 136 3.07 -5.49 19.75
CA LEU A 136 3.64 -5.42 18.39
C LEU A 136 2.62 -5.80 17.32
N SER A 137 2.01 -6.98 17.45
CA SER A 137 1.04 -7.50 16.49
C SER A 137 -0.21 -6.63 16.39
N ALA A 138 -0.73 -6.12 17.52
CA ALA A 138 -1.87 -5.21 17.53
C ALA A 138 -1.59 -3.88 16.83
N MET A 139 -0.40 -3.30 17.04
CA MET A 139 0.07 -2.09 16.35
C MET A 139 0.17 -2.34 14.84
N TRP A 140 0.84 -3.44 14.44
CA TRP A 140 1.04 -3.82 13.05
C TRP A 140 -0.29 -4.05 12.31
N PHE A 141 -1.20 -4.85 12.90
CA PHE A 141 -2.51 -5.12 12.31
C PHE A 141 -3.32 -3.83 12.07
N ARG A 142 -3.23 -2.84 12.98
CA ARG A 142 -3.92 -1.56 12.79
C ARG A 142 -3.33 -0.73 11.64
N LEU A 143 -1.99 -0.69 11.51
CA LEU A 143 -1.32 -0.01 10.40
C LEU A 143 -1.68 -0.64 9.05
N VAL A 144 -1.65 -1.97 8.97
CA VAL A 144 -2.00 -2.73 7.77
C VAL A 144 -3.48 -2.56 7.41
N ALA A 145 -4.38 -2.58 8.39
CA ALA A 145 -5.79 -2.30 8.17
C ALA A 145 -6.04 -0.86 7.66
N HIS A 146 -5.36 0.16 8.22
CA HIS A 146 -5.43 1.55 7.73
C HIS A 146 -4.98 1.65 6.27
N TYR A 147 -3.85 1.02 5.95
CA TYR A 147 -3.31 1.00 4.59
C TYR A 147 -4.27 0.35 3.59
N PHE A 148 -4.84 -0.81 3.90
CA PHE A 148 -5.78 -1.48 3.00
C PHE A 148 -7.15 -0.76 2.91
N GLU A 149 -7.64 -0.12 3.98
CA GLU A 149 -8.81 0.78 3.89
C GLU A 149 -8.52 1.98 2.98
N TRP A 150 -7.35 2.60 3.12
CA TRP A 150 -6.92 3.70 2.27
C TRP A 150 -6.83 3.27 0.80
N LEU A 151 -6.20 2.13 0.50
CA LEU A 151 -6.16 1.57 -0.85
C LEU A 151 -7.56 1.33 -1.42
N ALA A 152 -8.50 0.80 -0.63
CA ALA A 152 -9.87 0.51 -1.07
C ALA A 152 -10.69 1.76 -1.44
N GLY A 153 -10.23 2.95 -1.05
CA GLY A 153 -10.77 4.25 -1.47
C GLY A 153 -10.10 4.88 -2.69
N ILE A 154 -9.02 4.31 -3.22
CA ILE A 154 -8.35 4.82 -4.42
C ILE A 154 -9.08 4.30 -5.67
N SER A 155 -10.01 5.11 -6.19
CA SER A 155 -10.85 4.77 -7.35
C SER A 155 -10.08 4.24 -8.56
N GLU A 156 -8.88 4.75 -8.80
CA GLU A 156 -8.05 4.40 -9.94
C GLU A 156 -7.56 2.94 -9.89
N LEU A 157 -7.45 2.31 -8.72
CA LEU A 157 -7.03 0.90 -8.62
C LEU A 157 -8.02 -0.08 -9.25
N GLN A 158 -9.25 0.32 -9.56
CA GLN A 158 -10.20 -0.52 -10.31
C GLN A 158 -9.76 -0.82 -11.75
N TYR A 159 -8.85 -0.02 -12.32
CA TYR A 159 -8.33 -0.21 -13.67
C TYR A 159 -7.11 -1.16 -13.72
N LEU A 160 -6.57 -1.58 -12.57
CA LEU A 160 -5.59 -2.66 -12.47
C LEU A 160 -6.30 -4.02 -12.34
N ASN A 161 -5.77 -5.02 -13.05
CA ASN A 161 -6.10 -6.41 -12.77
C ASN A 161 -5.69 -6.80 -11.35
N ASP A 162 -6.27 -7.86 -10.81
CA ASP A 162 -6.08 -8.21 -9.39
C ASP A 162 -4.67 -8.66 -9.04
N GLN A 163 -3.90 -9.22 -9.99
CA GLN A 163 -2.49 -9.58 -9.74
C GLN A 163 -1.60 -8.35 -9.60
N ASP A 164 -1.74 -7.37 -10.50
CA ASP A 164 -0.98 -6.12 -10.43
C ASP A 164 -1.39 -5.26 -9.24
N LYS A 165 -2.69 -5.23 -8.92
CA LYS A 165 -3.23 -4.58 -7.71
C LYS A 165 -2.63 -5.19 -6.44
N LEU A 166 -2.54 -6.51 -6.37
CA LEU A 166 -1.91 -7.24 -5.26
C LEU A 166 -0.41 -6.94 -5.15
N ARG A 167 0.32 -6.95 -6.28
CA ARG A 167 1.75 -6.60 -6.33
C ARG A 167 2.00 -5.17 -5.87
N LEU A 168 1.26 -4.20 -6.40
CA LEU A 168 1.34 -2.79 -6.01
C LEU A 168 1.08 -2.62 -4.50
N ALA A 169 0.02 -3.24 -3.99
CA ALA A 169 -0.35 -3.17 -2.59
C ALA A 169 0.74 -3.73 -1.67
N VAL A 170 1.32 -4.90 -1.98
CA VAL A 170 2.33 -5.51 -1.10
C VAL A 170 3.69 -4.83 -1.21
N CYS A 171 4.15 -4.52 -2.43
CA CYS A 171 5.49 -3.97 -2.64
C CYS A 171 5.66 -2.55 -2.07
N GLN A 172 4.57 -1.81 -1.90
CA GLN A 172 4.58 -0.44 -1.36
C GLN A 172 4.10 -0.33 0.10
N LEU A 173 3.53 -1.40 0.66
CA LEU A 173 2.92 -1.43 2.00
C LEU A 173 3.79 -0.78 3.06
N CYS A 174 5.00 -1.29 3.28
CA CYS A 174 5.87 -0.79 4.34
C CYS A 174 6.29 0.66 4.10
N LYS A 175 6.51 1.07 2.84
CA LYS A 175 6.89 2.45 2.49
C LYS A 175 5.77 3.44 2.81
N VAL A 176 4.53 3.13 2.40
CA VAL A 176 3.36 4.01 2.59
C VAL A 176 2.97 4.07 4.07
N ILE A 177 3.06 2.95 4.79
CA ILE A 177 2.88 2.89 6.25
C ILE A 177 3.97 3.73 6.94
N CYS A 178 5.24 3.49 6.65
CA CYS A 178 6.36 4.22 7.23
C CYS A 178 6.31 5.73 6.94
N PHE A 179 5.86 6.16 5.76
CA PHE A 179 5.66 7.59 5.48
C PHE A 179 4.53 8.20 6.33
N SER A 180 3.46 7.44 6.58
CA SER A 180 2.38 7.86 7.49
C SER A 180 2.90 7.99 8.94
N VAL A 181 3.78 7.08 9.37
CA VAL A 181 4.48 7.15 10.66
C VAL A 181 5.42 8.37 10.72
N VAL A 182 6.18 8.66 9.66
CA VAL A 182 7.03 9.88 9.55
C VAL A 182 6.18 11.14 9.77
N TYR A 183 5.04 11.26 9.10
CA TYR A 183 4.16 12.42 9.21
C TYR A 183 3.54 12.57 10.60
N ALA A 184 3.12 11.46 11.22
CA ALA A 184 2.63 11.44 12.60
C ALA A 184 3.67 12.00 13.60
N ASN A 185 4.94 11.58 13.47
CA ASN A 185 6.03 12.06 14.32
C ASN A 185 6.43 13.53 14.02
N TYR A 186 6.33 13.98 12.76
CA TYR A 186 6.51 15.40 12.41
C TYR A 186 5.47 16.29 13.12
N GLY A 187 4.22 15.84 13.22
CA GLY A 187 3.19 16.52 14.01
C GLY A 187 3.57 16.65 15.50
N SER A 188 3.86 15.52 16.16
CA SER A 188 4.08 15.46 17.61
C SER A 188 5.33 16.16 18.13
N LYS A 189 6.34 16.41 17.27
CA LYS A 189 7.53 17.18 17.68
C LYS A 189 7.20 18.60 18.13
N LYS A 190 6.11 19.18 17.62
CA LYS A 190 5.62 20.51 18.01
C LYS A 190 5.10 20.54 19.45
N ASP A 191 4.72 19.37 19.99
CA ASP A 191 4.17 19.20 21.34
C ASP A 191 5.22 18.80 22.40
N GLY A 192 6.52 18.95 22.09
CA GLY A 192 7.62 18.67 23.01
C GLY A 192 8.01 17.19 23.17
N ASN A 193 7.29 16.26 22.54
CA ASN A 193 7.49 14.81 22.64
C ASN A 193 8.64 14.27 21.77
N GLN A 194 9.76 14.99 21.66
CA GLN A 194 10.85 14.66 20.72
C GLN A 194 11.53 13.32 20.99
N ASP A 195 11.45 12.82 22.24
CA ASP A 195 12.04 11.55 22.62
C ASP A 195 11.17 10.32 22.38
N LEU A 196 9.90 10.50 22.06
CA LEU A 196 8.98 9.40 21.77
C LEU A 196 9.00 9.05 20.27
N LEU A 197 8.74 7.78 19.95
CA LEU A 197 8.39 7.34 18.61
C LEU A 197 6.91 6.98 18.58
N PHE A 198 6.11 7.66 17.77
CA PHE A 198 4.69 7.37 17.61
C PHE A 198 4.44 6.47 16.40
N PHE A 199 3.64 5.42 16.55
CA PHE A 199 3.16 4.60 15.43
C PHE A 199 1.73 4.99 15.01
N GLY A 200 1.03 5.77 15.84
CA GLY A 200 -0.40 6.10 15.67
C GLY A 200 -1.30 5.10 16.39
N SER A 201 -2.62 5.32 16.40
CA SER A 201 -3.59 4.49 17.15
C SER A 201 -3.25 4.39 18.66
N GLY A 202 -2.63 5.41 19.23
CA GLY A 202 -2.19 5.39 20.62
C GLY A 202 -0.89 4.64 20.90
N PHE A 203 -0.35 3.89 19.92
CA PHE A 203 0.90 3.15 20.07
C PHE A 203 2.11 4.09 19.97
N TYR A 204 3.00 3.99 20.95
CA TYR A 204 4.22 4.78 21.01
C TYR A 204 5.34 4.01 21.72
N TRP A 205 6.59 4.34 21.45
CA TRP A 205 7.76 3.81 22.15
C TRP A 205 8.49 4.94 22.90
N ASP A 206 8.61 4.75 24.21
CA ASP A 206 9.40 5.56 25.13
C ASP A 206 10.72 4.84 25.47
N PRO A 207 11.90 5.40 25.13
CA PRO A 207 13.18 4.81 25.51
C PRO A 207 13.40 4.73 27.02
N ALA A 208 12.80 5.64 27.81
CA ALA A 208 13.04 5.73 29.25
C ALA A 208 12.29 4.65 30.05
N ARG A 209 11.28 4.00 29.46
CA ARG A 209 10.49 2.94 30.11
C ARG A 209 11.15 1.56 30.06
N GLY A 210 12.17 1.39 29.22
CA GLY A 210 12.78 0.09 28.95
C GLY A 210 11.87 -0.82 28.13
N ASN A 211 12.46 -1.90 27.63
CA ASN A 211 11.80 -2.96 26.86
C ASN A 211 12.75 -4.15 26.77
N ASP A 212 12.33 -5.24 26.11
CA ASP A 212 13.29 -6.22 25.63
C ASP A 212 14.24 -5.62 24.57
N GLN A 213 15.39 -6.28 24.37
CA GLN A 213 16.45 -5.77 23.51
C GLN A 213 16.01 -5.66 22.03
N LEU A 214 15.27 -6.64 21.52
CA LEU A 214 14.87 -6.69 20.11
C LEU A 214 13.90 -5.53 19.77
N MET A 215 12.89 -5.29 20.62
CA MET A 215 11.97 -4.17 20.43
C MET A 215 12.67 -2.83 20.53
N ASN A 216 13.63 -2.70 21.45
CA ASN A 216 14.40 -1.47 21.61
C ASN A 216 15.28 -1.20 20.39
N ASP A 217 15.99 -2.20 19.87
CA ASP A 217 16.86 -2.03 18.71
C ASP A 217 16.05 -1.64 17.45
N TYR A 218 14.92 -2.33 17.22
CA TYR A 218 13.98 -1.99 16.16
C TYR A 218 13.42 -0.56 16.30
N CYS A 219 12.87 -0.19 17.46
CA CYS A 219 12.29 1.14 17.67
C CYS A 219 13.34 2.26 17.63
N GLN A 220 14.55 2.03 18.14
CA GLN A 220 15.66 2.98 18.06
C GLN A 220 16.06 3.24 16.61
N GLU A 221 16.24 2.19 15.81
CA GLU A 221 16.67 2.30 14.43
C GLU A 221 15.57 2.92 13.55
N MET A 222 14.31 2.57 13.77
CA MET A 222 13.14 3.26 13.20
C MET A 222 13.15 4.75 13.54
N LYS A 223 13.24 5.12 14.83
CA LYS A 223 13.29 6.53 15.28
C LYS A 223 14.49 7.27 14.68
N ARG A 224 15.65 6.62 14.53
CA ARG A 224 16.86 7.21 13.95
C ARG A 224 16.67 7.56 12.47
N ILE A 225 16.09 6.66 11.68
CA ILE A 225 15.80 6.92 10.26
C ILE A 225 14.64 7.91 10.11
N ILE A 226 13.56 7.79 10.88
CA ILE A 226 12.45 8.75 10.89
C ILE A 226 12.97 10.18 11.15
N ASN A 227 13.88 10.38 12.10
CA ASN A 227 14.49 11.68 12.34
C ASN A 227 15.40 12.20 11.20
N GLN A 228 15.88 11.33 10.31
CA GLN A 228 16.58 11.74 9.08
C GLN A 228 15.57 12.20 8.01
N VAL A 229 14.45 11.48 7.85
CA VAL A 229 13.38 11.83 6.88
C VAL A 229 12.60 13.07 7.30
N ILE A 230 12.35 13.26 8.61
CA ILE A 230 11.61 14.41 9.12
C ILE A 230 12.34 15.75 8.88
N ARG A 231 13.68 15.79 8.85
CA ARG A 231 14.43 17.06 8.69
C ARG A 231 14.09 17.80 7.37
N PRO A 232 14.05 17.14 6.20
CA PRO A 232 13.49 17.73 4.99
C PRO A 232 12.00 18.14 5.11
N VAL A 233 11.16 17.33 5.78
CA VAL A 233 9.73 17.65 6.04
C VAL A 233 9.58 18.95 6.86
N GLU A 234 10.41 19.11 7.90
CA GLU A 234 10.52 20.32 8.71
C GLU A 234 11.00 21.52 7.87
N LYS A 235 12.03 21.34 7.02
CA LYS A 235 12.56 22.40 6.14
C LYS A 235 11.49 22.98 5.21
N VAL A 236 10.63 22.14 4.63
CA VAL A 236 9.54 22.61 3.75
C VAL A 236 8.27 23.00 4.52
N SER A 237 8.18 22.71 5.82
CA SER A 237 6.94 22.82 6.59
C SER A 237 5.77 22.16 5.88
N MET A 238 5.91 20.85 5.60
CA MET A 238 4.95 20.07 4.80
C MET A 238 3.51 20.22 5.31
N THR A 239 2.58 20.54 4.41
CA THR A 239 1.14 20.60 4.70
C THR A 239 0.51 19.20 4.71
N LYS A 240 -0.74 19.07 5.17
CA LYS A 240 -1.42 17.75 5.14
C LYS A 240 -1.75 17.36 3.70
N GLU A 241 -2.03 18.35 2.88
CA GLU A 241 -2.36 18.27 1.47
C GLU A 241 -1.18 17.71 0.66
N GLU A 242 0.02 18.23 0.90
CA GLU A 242 1.26 17.73 0.31
C GLU A 242 1.60 16.32 0.77
N PHE A 243 1.42 16.02 2.07
CA PHE A 243 1.59 14.67 2.59
C PHE A 243 0.70 13.67 1.84
N VAL A 244 -0.59 13.99 1.64
CA VAL A 244 -1.52 13.12 0.90
C VAL A 244 -1.08 12.89 -0.54
N LEU A 245 -0.64 13.94 -1.24
CA LEU A 245 -0.18 13.83 -2.62
C LEU A 245 1.16 13.06 -2.72
N VAL A 246 2.12 13.29 -1.82
CA VAL A 246 3.38 12.53 -1.77
C VAL A 246 3.14 11.07 -1.39
N LYS A 247 2.16 10.76 -0.52
CA LYS A 247 1.73 9.39 -0.18
C LYS A 247 1.16 8.65 -1.39
N LEU A 248 0.41 9.33 -2.26
CA LEU A 248 -0.04 8.77 -3.54
C LEU A 248 1.11 8.57 -4.54
N ILE A 249 2.03 9.53 -4.64
CA ILE A 249 3.24 9.40 -5.47
C ILE A 249 4.08 8.19 -5.02
N LEU A 250 4.23 7.98 -3.70
CA LEU A 250 4.90 6.82 -3.11
C LEU A 250 4.22 5.49 -3.46
N LEU A 251 2.89 5.43 -3.40
CA LEU A 251 2.15 4.24 -3.82
C LEU A 251 2.42 3.91 -5.29
N PHE A 252 2.34 4.92 -6.17
CA PHE A 252 2.48 4.72 -7.61
C PHE A 252 3.94 4.80 -8.12
N ASP A 253 4.95 4.81 -7.25
CA ASP A 253 6.35 4.79 -7.70
C ASP A 253 6.75 3.40 -8.23
N CYS A 254 6.77 3.26 -9.55
CA CYS A 254 7.14 2.02 -10.23
C CYS A 254 8.64 1.69 -10.24
N THR A 255 9.51 2.53 -9.68
CA THR A 255 10.98 2.38 -9.81
C THR A 255 11.50 1.01 -9.33
N ASN A 256 10.89 0.45 -8.28
CA ASN A 256 11.27 -0.84 -7.68
C ASN A 256 10.14 -1.90 -7.74
N LEU A 257 9.18 -1.78 -8.67
CA LEU A 257 8.05 -2.71 -8.79
C LEU A 257 8.36 -3.88 -9.74
N MET A 258 8.77 -5.02 -9.17
CA MET A 258 9.11 -6.23 -9.92
C MET A 258 7.89 -7.08 -10.28
N GLY A 259 7.95 -7.66 -11.49
CA GLY A 259 7.00 -8.66 -12.00
C GLY A 259 5.57 -8.20 -12.25
N MET A 260 5.26 -6.89 -12.15
CA MET A 260 4.00 -6.36 -12.68
C MET A 260 3.90 -6.57 -14.19
N SER A 261 2.69 -6.64 -14.73
CA SER A 261 2.46 -6.65 -16.18
C SER A 261 2.94 -5.34 -16.83
N TYR A 262 3.11 -5.35 -18.15
CA TYR A 262 3.46 -4.15 -18.90
C TYR A 262 2.36 -3.07 -18.74
N GLU A 263 1.11 -3.49 -18.86
CA GLU A 263 -0.08 -2.66 -18.68
C GLU A 263 -0.16 -2.07 -17.26
N GLY A 264 0.17 -2.89 -16.25
CA GLY A 264 0.23 -2.48 -14.85
C GLY A 264 1.33 -1.44 -14.59
N LEU A 265 2.50 -1.59 -15.20
CA LEU A 265 3.61 -0.63 -15.10
C LEU A 265 3.29 0.70 -15.81
N GLU A 266 2.71 0.66 -17.01
CA GLU A 266 2.27 1.87 -17.73
C GLU A 266 1.18 2.62 -16.96
N PHE A 267 0.18 1.90 -16.45
CA PHE A 267 -0.85 2.48 -15.57
C PHE A 267 -0.23 3.15 -14.35
N THR A 268 0.67 2.46 -13.66
CA THR A 268 1.29 2.92 -12.41
C THR A 268 2.15 4.16 -12.65
N ARG A 269 2.96 4.17 -13.72
CA ARG A 269 3.73 5.35 -14.14
C ARG A 269 2.83 6.53 -14.48
N SER A 270 1.71 6.29 -15.16
CA SER A 270 0.75 7.33 -15.51
C SER A 270 0.08 7.94 -14.27
N MET A 271 -0.29 7.11 -13.28
CA MET A 271 -0.82 7.59 -11.99
C MET A 271 0.22 8.38 -11.20
N CYS A 272 1.48 7.92 -11.15
CA CYS A 272 2.58 8.66 -10.53
C CYS A 272 2.75 10.06 -11.16
N ASN A 273 2.76 10.14 -12.49
CA ASN A 273 2.84 11.40 -13.21
C ASN A 273 1.62 12.30 -12.96
N LYS A 274 0.40 11.73 -12.92
CA LYS A 274 -0.82 12.46 -12.55
C LYS A 274 -0.68 13.13 -11.18
N TYR A 275 -0.28 12.39 -10.14
CA TYR A 275 -0.15 12.98 -8.79
C TYR A 275 1.04 13.93 -8.66
N ARG A 276 2.14 13.73 -9.41
CA ARG A 276 3.23 14.72 -9.53
C ARG A 276 2.75 16.04 -10.14
N MET A 277 1.91 15.98 -11.18
CA MET A 277 1.30 17.18 -11.77
C MET A 277 0.25 17.82 -10.84
N THR A 278 -0.54 17.03 -10.12
CA THR A 278 -1.44 17.53 -9.08
C THR A 278 -0.68 18.28 -7.98
N LEU A 279 0.45 17.72 -7.52
CA LEU A 279 1.32 18.36 -6.52
C LEU A 279 1.97 19.63 -7.07
N LEU A 280 2.46 19.63 -8.30
CA LEU A 280 2.99 20.82 -8.96
C LEU A 280 1.95 21.94 -9.00
N ASN A 281 0.73 21.65 -9.47
CA ASN A 281 -0.33 22.66 -9.56
C ASN A 281 -0.71 23.22 -8.18
N TYR A 282 -0.80 22.37 -7.15
CA TYR A 282 -1.05 22.81 -5.78
C TYR A 282 0.07 23.69 -5.22
N VAL A 283 1.34 23.32 -5.46
CA VAL A 283 2.50 24.09 -5.01
C VAL A 283 2.59 25.43 -5.75
N THR A 284 2.41 25.46 -7.07
CA THR A 284 2.40 26.70 -7.85
C THR A 284 1.32 27.65 -7.35
N TYR A 285 0.09 27.16 -7.16
CA TYR A 285 -1.02 27.95 -6.63
C TYR A 285 -0.69 28.57 -5.26
N GLY A 286 -0.12 27.79 -4.34
CA GLY A 286 0.32 28.32 -3.03
C GLY A 286 1.49 29.32 -3.12
N MET A 287 2.37 29.19 -4.12
CA MET A 287 3.45 30.16 -4.36
C MET A 287 2.94 31.46 -4.99
N GLU A 288 1.90 31.38 -5.83
CA GLU A 288 1.20 32.55 -6.37
C GLU A 288 0.49 33.33 -5.25
N GLU A 289 -0.23 32.67 -4.34
CA GLU A 289 -0.84 33.32 -3.16
C GLU A 289 0.19 34.01 -2.24
N ILE A 290 1.37 33.41 -2.04
CA ILE A 290 2.47 34.03 -1.27
C ILE A 290 3.06 35.21 -2.04
N SER A 291 3.28 35.05 -3.35
CA SER A 291 3.84 36.08 -4.24
C SER A 291 3.01 37.36 -4.25
N ASP A 292 1.68 37.25 -4.24
CA ASP A 292 0.77 38.41 -4.17
C ASP A 292 0.97 39.23 -2.87
N SER A 293 1.45 38.59 -1.79
CA SER A 293 1.72 39.24 -0.50
C SER A 293 3.15 39.78 -0.36
N GLU A 294 4.14 39.09 -0.95
CA GLU A 294 5.57 39.43 -0.85
C GLU A 294 6.09 40.25 -2.05
N GLY A 295 5.30 40.39 -3.12
CA GLY A 295 5.64 41.14 -4.33
C GLY A 295 6.68 40.45 -5.24
N TRP A 296 6.71 39.12 -5.26
CA TRP A 296 7.67 38.36 -6.07
C TRP A 296 7.42 38.49 -7.58
N SER A 297 8.48 38.35 -8.36
CA SER A 297 8.44 38.21 -9.82
C SER A 297 8.08 36.78 -10.25
N GLU A 298 7.59 36.60 -11.48
CA GLU A 298 7.29 35.26 -12.02
C GLU A 298 8.47 34.28 -11.93
N ASP A 299 9.70 34.78 -12.08
CA ASP A 299 10.89 33.93 -12.04
C ASP A 299 11.24 33.51 -10.61
N GLU A 300 10.97 34.34 -9.61
CA GLU A 300 11.04 33.96 -8.20
C GLU A 300 9.98 32.92 -7.85
N ILE A 301 8.72 33.07 -8.30
CA ILE A 301 7.67 32.05 -8.15
C ILE A 301 8.15 30.70 -8.72
N LYS A 302 8.71 30.69 -9.94
CA LYS A 302 9.25 29.48 -10.58
C LYS A 302 10.39 28.86 -9.76
N ILE A 303 11.33 29.66 -9.25
CA ILE A 303 12.46 29.19 -8.44
C ILE A 303 11.97 28.56 -7.12
N GLN A 304 11.07 29.23 -6.39
CA GLN A 304 10.53 28.73 -5.12
C GLN A 304 9.68 27.46 -5.33
N THR A 305 8.86 27.43 -6.39
CA THR A 305 8.11 26.25 -6.83
C THR A 305 9.04 25.06 -7.10
N ILE A 306 10.12 25.26 -7.87
CA ILE A 306 11.09 24.21 -8.19
C ILE A 306 11.83 23.72 -6.93
N GLU A 307 12.27 24.62 -6.05
CA GLU A 307 12.90 24.20 -4.79
C GLU A 307 11.93 23.40 -3.90
N ARG A 308 10.69 23.86 -3.75
CA ARG A 308 9.68 23.15 -2.95
C ARG A 308 9.37 21.78 -3.53
N MET A 309 9.14 21.69 -4.85
CA MET A 309 8.90 20.42 -5.55
C MET A 309 10.07 19.46 -5.41
N ARG A 310 11.32 19.91 -5.57
CA ARG A 310 12.51 19.08 -5.34
C ARG A 310 12.52 18.52 -3.92
N ASN A 311 12.42 19.40 -2.92
CA ASN A 311 12.49 19.00 -1.51
C ASN A 311 11.36 18.03 -1.11
N LEU A 312 10.16 18.14 -1.73
CA LEU A 312 9.03 17.22 -1.53
C LEU A 312 9.24 15.87 -2.24
N LEU A 313 9.79 15.87 -3.46
CA LEU A 313 10.04 14.66 -4.26
C LEU A 313 11.32 13.90 -3.88
N ASP A 314 12.21 14.49 -3.07
CA ASP A 314 13.35 13.81 -2.46
C ASP A 314 12.96 12.94 -1.24
N LEU A 315 11.82 13.22 -0.59
CA LEU A 315 11.34 12.49 0.60
C LEU A 315 11.21 10.97 0.40
N PRO A 316 10.66 10.47 -0.72
CA PRO A 316 10.62 9.04 -1.04
C PRO A 316 11.95 8.29 -0.88
N ILE A 317 13.11 8.94 -1.14
CA ILE A 317 14.43 8.30 -1.03
C ILE A 317 14.71 7.89 0.42
N GLY A 318 14.36 8.75 1.38
CA GLY A 318 14.49 8.46 2.81
C GLY A 318 13.47 7.42 3.29
N VAL A 319 12.26 7.46 2.73
CA VAL A 319 11.18 6.50 3.02
C VAL A 319 11.50 5.09 2.51
N GLU A 320 12.15 4.95 1.35
CA GLU A 320 12.58 3.65 0.80
C GLU A 320 13.46 2.87 1.80
N LYS A 321 14.43 3.58 2.41
CA LYS A 321 15.31 3.00 3.44
C LYS A 321 14.54 2.61 4.70
N LEU A 322 13.56 3.42 5.12
CA LEU A 322 12.74 3.16 6.29
C LEU A 322 11.81 1.96 6.08
N GLY A 323 11.10 1.91 4.94
CA GLY A 323 10.22 0.80 4.58
C GLY A 323 10.98 -0.52 4.37
N LYS A 324 12.24 -0.47 3.92
CA LYS A 324 13.11 -1.64 3.87
C LYS A 324 13.50 -2.13 5.28
N LEU A 325 13.93 -1.23 6.17
CA LEU A 325 14.24 -1.59 7.57
C LEU A 325 13.05 -2.25 8.26
N ASP A 326 11.86 -1.64 8.11
CA ASP A 326 10.61 -2.13 8.67
C ASP A 326 10.31 -3.56 8.17
N ASP A 327 10.32 -3.78 6.85
CA ASP A 327 10.06 -5.08 6.25
C ASP A 327 11.15 -6.14 6.53
N ASP A 328 12.41 -5.75 6.68
CA ASP A 328 13.50 -6.65 7.08
C ASP A 328 13.34 -7.09 8.54
N SER A 329 13.08 -6.14 9.45
CA SER A 329 12.88 -6.41 10.89
C SER A 329 11.62 -7.24 11.15
N LEU A 330 10.49 -6.88 10.51
CA LEU A 330 9.23 -7.59 10.66
C LEU A 330 9.33 -9.01 10.09
N ALA A 331 10.05 -9.24 8.99
CA ALA A 331 10.27 -10.60 8.48
C ALA A 331 11.03 -11.49 9.50
N GLU A 332 12.03 -10.96 10.20
CA GLU A 332 12.76 -11.68 11.25
C GLU A 332 11.87 -11.96 12.48
N MET A 333 11.03 -11.01 12.88
CA MET A 333 10.04 -11.17 13.95
C MET A 333 8.98 -12.23 13.61
N VAL A 334 8.50 -12.27 12.36
CA VAL A 334 7.57 -13.29 11.84
C VAL A 334 8.21 -14.67 11.85
N GLN A 335 9.46 -14.80 11.40
CA GLN A 335 10.19 -16.06 11.38
C GLN A 335 10.43 -16.60 12.79
N SER A 336 10.82 -15.74 13.73
CA SER A 336 11.05 -16.09 15.14
C SER A 336 9.75 -16.29 15.95
N ASN A 337 8.59 -15.85 15.44
CA ASN A 337 7.33 -15.69 16.19
C ASN A 337 7.43 -14.75 17.40
N TYR A 338 8.32 -13.77 17.34
CA TYR A 338 8.43 -12.73 18.34
C TYR A 338 7.12 -11.89 18.36
N GLY A 339 6.58 -11.58 19.54
CA GLY A 339 5.36 -10.78 19.68
C GLY A 339 4.08 -11.38 19.09
N GLY A 340 4.08 -12.70 18.83
CA GLY A 340 2.97 -13.38 18.15
C GLY A 340 2.86 -13.03 16.67
N MET A 341 3.93 -12.55 16.04
CA MET A 341 3.93 -12.13 14.63
C MET A 341 3.86 -13.29 13.62
N ARG A 342 3.97 -14.56 14.02
CA ARG A 342 3.88 -15.69 13.08
C ARG A 342 2.42 -15.97 12.70
N GLY A 343 1.94 -15.20 11.73
CA GLY A 343 0.63 -15.36 11.11
C GLY A 343 0.68 -15.46 9.59
N THR A 344 -0.42 -15.94 9.00
CA THR A 344 -0.63 -16.17 7.57
C THR A 344 -0.45 -14.88 6.77
N LEU A 345 -1.13 -13.80 7.19
CA LEU A 345 -1.03 -12.48 6.56
C LEU A 345 0.39 -11.92 6.64
N GLN A 346 1.01 -12.00 7.82
CA GLN A 346 2.36 -11.51 8.10
C GLN A 346 3.42 -12.28 7.28
N GLN A 347 3.26 -13.61 7.15
CA GLN A 347 4.11 -14.43 6.29
C GLN A 347 3.95 -14.04 4.83
N GLN A 348 2.72 -13.89 4.33
CA GLN A 348 2.46 -13.48 2.95
C GLN A 348 3.07 -12.09 2.64
N ILE A 349 2.91 -11.13 3.55
CA ILE A 349 3.42 -9.76 3.40
C ILE A 349 4.94 -9.69 3.54
N HIS A 350 5.56 -10.25 4.59
CA HIS A 350 6.98 -10.02 4.90
C HIS A 350 7.94 -11.14 4.49
N THR A 351 7.45 -12.37 4.31
CA THR A 351 8.31 -13.54 3.99
C THR A 351 8.11 -14.02 2.55
N GLU A 352 6.87 -14.19 2.11
CA GLU A 352 6.58 -14.71 0.76
C GLU A 352 6.71 -13.62 -0.30
N SER A 353 6.26 -12.39 -0.03
CA SER A 353 6.42 -11.29 -0.99
C SER A 353 7.86 -10.90 -1.27
N LYS A 354 8.81 -11.20 -0.38
CA LYS A 354 10.25 -11.03 -0.68
C LYS A 354 10.67 -11.88 -1.88
N LYS A 355 10.04 -13.05 -2.09
CA LYS A 355 10.22 -13.86 -3.30
C LYS A 355 9.58 -13.21 -4.54
N MET A 356 8.49 -12.46 -4.37
CA MET A 356 7.85 -11.67 -5.44
C MET A 356 8.57 -10.34 -5.75
N ARG A 357 9.47 -9.90 -4.87
CA ARG A 357 10.28 -8.67 -5.01
C ARG A 357 11.70 -8.94 -5.54
N ASN A 358 12.20 -10.16 -5.39
CA ASN A 358 13.54 -10.59 -5.82
C ASN A 358 13.53 -11.47 -7.09
N HIS A 359 12.37 -11.64 -7.72
CA HIS A 359 12.14 -12.34 -8.99
C HIS A 359 11.25 -11.47 -9.90
#